data_AF-A0AA95MK87-F1
#
_entry.id   AF-A0AA95MK87-F1
#
_cell.length_a   1.000
_cell.length_b   1.000
_cell.length_c   1.000
_cell.angle_alpha   90.00
_cell.angle_beta   90.00
_cell.angle_gamma   90.00
#
_symmetry.space_group_name_H-M   'P 1'
#
loop_
_entity.id
_entity.type
_entity.pdbx_description
1 polymer ?
#
loop_
_entity_poly.entity_id
_entity_poly.type
_entity_poly.pdbx_seq_one_letter_code
_entity_poly.pdbx_strand_id
1 'polypeptide(L)'
;MTVKRLMNEIEQKIRAKEVFTVVDANGEIRDDVKVITPQMQEASKKRKELKTYKNRADNPFTLVSMEASKEVTALEELNTKELGYFLILQSYVDYSNMLKKTSDANLPMTEKELGHALKIKNKKHYSKVINKFIEIGLMNQKSVTHYGKEYQAFFIDNKYCLRGSTKSDKVVKMFIGSLQELYSQEDIKPADIGFLFMLLPYMHFQTNHLVKHPYERDFAKAEALSQKDIIEITGLDEKNVKKYLKMKLSGVNVFGTFRAGRNSVYKVNPSLFFRGVEPDEKLKADFTLTGQSL
;
A
#
# COMPACT_ATOMS: atom_id res chain seq x y z
N MET A 1 -49.24 10.72 25.33
CA MET A 1 -48.34 9.70 24.74
C MET A 1 -46.92 10.27 24.76
N THR A 2 -46.00 9.69 25.52
CA THR A 2 -44.68 10.31 25.79
C THR A 2 -43.76 10.23 24.56
N VAL A 3 -43.03 11.30 24.25
CA VAL A 3 -42.12 11.40 23.07
C VAL A 3 -41.18 10.19 22.95
N LYS A 4 -40.71 9.66 24.09
CA LYS A 4 -39.85 8.47 24.16
C LYS A 4 -40.52 7.18 23.62
N ARG A 5 -41.83 7.05 23.79
CA ARG A 5 -42.62 5.91 23.29
C ARG A 5 -42.86 6.03 21.78
N LEU A 6 -43.12 7.25 21.31
CA LEU A 6 -43.25 7.54 19.88
C LEU A 6 -41.94 7.28 19.12
N MET A 7 -40.80 7.68 19.71
CA MET A 7 -39.48 7.43 19.12
C MET A 7 -39.13 5.94 19.09
N ASN A 8 -39.49 5.17 20.13
CA ASN A 8 -39.33 3.71 20.14
C ASN A 8 -40.20 3.01 19.10
N GLU A 9 -41.45 3.45 18.92
CA GLU A 9 -42.36 2.91 17.91
C GLU A 9 -41.90 3.27 16.49
N ILE A 10 -41.32 4.45 16.29
CA ILE A 10 -40.70 4.86 15.03
C ILE A 10 -39.43 4.05 14.75
N GLU A 11 -38.55 3.83 15.73
CA GLU A 11 -37.37 2.96 15.58
C GLU A 11 -37.73 1.50 15.30
N GLN A 12 -38.77 0.97 15.96
CA GLN A 12 -39.30 -0.37 15.66
C GLN A 12 -39.89 -0.45 14.24
N LYS A 13 -40.65 0.57 13.79
CA LYS A 13 -41.19 0.64 12.43
C LYS A 13 -40.11 0.84 11.36
N ILE A 14 -39.04 1.56 11.67
CA ILE A 14 -37.89 1.73 10.76
C ILE A 14 -37.08 0.43 10.67
N ARG A 15 -36.87 -0.30 11.78
CA ARG A 15 -36.25 -1.64 11.78
C ARG A 15 -37.11 -2.68 11.06
N ALA A 16 -38.43 -2.59 11.16
CA ALA A 16 -39.37 -3.49 10.47
C ALA A 16 -39.44 -3.28 8.94
N LYS A 17 -38.92 -2.15 8.42
CA LYS A 17 -38.93 -1.85 6.97
C LYS A 17 -37.84 -2.56 6.14
N GLU A 18 -36.99 -3.38 6.75
CA GLU A 18 -36.05 -4.28 6.04
C GLU A 18 -36.52 -5.75 6.04
N VAL A 19 -37.81 -6.02 6.29
CA VAL A 19 -38.38 -7.37 6.18
C VAL A 19 -38.86 -7.58 4.74
N PHE A 20 -38.20 -8.47 4.00
CA PHE A 20 -38.66 -8.92 2.70
C PHE A 20 -39.43 -10.22 2.89
N THR A 21 -40.71 -10.23 2.51
CA THR A 21 -41.51 -11.46 2.40
C THR A 21 -40.92 -12.31 1.28
N VAL A 22 -40.41 -13.49 1.60
CA VAL A 22 -39.87 -14.44 0.61
C VAL A 22 -40.57 -15.78 0.71
N VAL A 23 -40.83 -16.37 -0.45
CA VAL A 23 -41.33 -17.75 -0.58
C VAL A 23 -40.12 -18.66 -0.64
N ASP A 24 -40.01 -19.61 0.29
CA ASP A 24 -38.93 -20.58 0.31
C ASP A 24 -39.13 -21.70 -0.74
N ALA A 25 -38.17 -22.62 -0.85
CA ALA A 25 -38.20 -23.70 -1.84
C ALA A 25 -39.38 -24.68 -1.67
N ASN A 26 -40.08 -24.63 -0.53
CA ASN A 26 -41.23 -25.47 -0.23
C ASN A 26 -42.57 -24.71 -0.40
N GLY A 27 -42.53 -23.44 -0.82
CA GLY A 27 -43.71 -22.61 -0.99
C GLY A 27 -44.16 -21.88 0.28
N GLU A 28 -43.39 -21.94 1.37
CA GLU A 28 -43.74 -21.26 2.62
C GLU A 28 -43.31 -19.80 2.61
N ILE A 29 -44.20 -18.92 3.05
CA ILE A 29 -43.95 -17.49 3.15
C ILE A 29 -43.21 -17.23 4.47
N ARG A 30 -41.98 -16.72 4.39
CA ARG A 30 -41.15 -16.39 5.55
C ARG A 30 -40.86 -14.89 5.62
N ASP A 31 -41.20 -14.30 6.76
CA ASP A 31 -40.97 -12.88 7.10
C ASP A 31 -39.88 -12.71 8.19
N ASP A 32 -39.29 -13.82 8.66
CA ASP A 32 -38.25 -13.84 9.69
C ASP A 32 -36.82 -13.85 9.12
N VAL A 33 -36.68 -13.70 7.80
CA VAL A 33 -35.41 -13.85 7.09
C VAL A 33 -34.92 -12.53 6.50
N LYS A 34 -33.63 -12.26 6.71
CA LYS A 34 -32.95 -11.13 6.05
C LYS A 34 -32.46 -11.57 4.69
N VAL A 35 -33.13 -11.12 3.62
CA VAL A 35 -32.67 -11.35 2.25
C VAL A 35 -31.46 -10.46 1.99
N ILE A 36 -30.29 -11.08 1.76
CA ILE A 36 -29.09 -10.36 1.33
C ILE A 36 -28.87 -10.70 -0.14
N THR A 37 -29.23 -9.77 -1.03
CA THR A 37 -28.96 -9.94 -2.45
C THR A 37 -27.45 -9.91 -2.71
N PRO A 38 -26.96 -10.47 -3.83
CA PRO A 38 -25.55 -10.35 -4.23
C PRO A 38 -25.07 -8.89 -4.27
N GLN A 39 -25.92 -7.97 -4.73
CA GLN A 39 -25.64 -6.53 -4.74
C GLN A 39 -25.52 -5.94 -3.32
N MET A 40 -26.36 -6.38 -2.38
CA MET A 40 -26.26 -5.97 -0.97
C MET A 40 -25.01 -6.54 -0.29
N GLN A 41 -24.63 -7.79 -0.62
CA GLN A 41 -23.37 -8.38 -0.15
C GLN A 41 -22.16 -7.61 -0.67
N GLU A 42 -22.14 -7.28 -1.97
CA GLU A 42 -21.08 -6.51 -2.60
C GLU A 42 -20.99 -5.09 -2.03
N ALA A 43 -22.13 -4.40 -1.85
CA ALA A 43 -22.18 -3.09 -1.24
C ALA A 43 -21.71 -3.11 0.23
N SER A 44 -22.09 -4.14 1.00
CA SER A 44 -21.65 -4.33 2.39
C SER A 44 -20.14 -4.57 2.47
N LYS A 45 -19.61 -5.44 1.58
CA LYS A 45 -18.17 -5.69 1.45
C LYS A 45 -17.41 -4.40 1.12
N LYS A 46 -17.87 -3.64 0.13
CA LYS A 46 -17.27 -2.35 -0.27
C LYS A 46 -17.31 -1.32 0.86
N ARG A 47 -18.39 -1.25 1.63
CA ARG A 47 -18.49 -0.38 2.82
C ARG A 47 -17.49 -0.78 3.90
N LYS A 48 -17.32 -2.08 4.16
CA LYS A 48 -16.34 -2.60 5.13
C LYS A 48 -14.91 -2.28 4.69
N GLU A 49 -14.59 -2.52 3.42
CA GLU A 49 -13.30 -2.19 2.80
C GLU A 49 -12.96 -0.69 2.94
N LEU A 50 -13.92 0.17 2.62
CA LEU A 50 -13.75 1.62 2.74
C LEU A 50 -13.58 2.08 4.19
N LYS A 51 -14.28 1.46 5.14
CA LYS A 51 -14.13 1.75 6.58
C LYS A 51 -12.73 1.39 7.07
N THR A 52 -12.22 0.21 6.70
CA THR A 52 -10.84 -0.21 7.02
C THR A 52 -9.82 0.75 6.43
N TYR A 53 -10.05 1.24 5.21
CA TYR A 53 -9.19 2.22 4.56
C TYR A 53 -9.17 3.59 5.27
N LYS A 54 -10.33 4.10 5.70
CA LYS A 54 -10.44 5.43 6.34
C LYS A 54 -9.79 5.50 7.72
N ASN A 55 -9.77 4.41 8.48
CA ASN A 55 -9.20 4.36 9.84
C ASN A 55 -7.65 4.35 9.88
N ARG A 56 -6.97 4.65 8.76
CA ARG A 56 -5.51 4.49 8.58
C ARG A 56 -4.67 5.73 8.89
N ALA A 57 -5.27 6.79 9.45
CA ALA A 57 -4.63 8.09 9.63
C ALA A 57 -3.35 8.04 10.50
N ASP A 58 -3.28 7.12 11.49
CA ASP A 58 -2.14 7.00 12.43
C ASP A 58 -1.16 5.86 12.08
N ASN A 59 -1.11 5.43 10.81
CA ASN A 59 -0.33 4.26 10.43
C ASN A 59 1.19 4.51 10.57
N PRO A 60 1.94 3.59 11.21
CA PRO A 60 3.39 3.60 11.19
C PRO A 60 3.94 3.62 9.76
N PHE A 61 5.00 4.38 9.53
CA PHE A 61 5.64 4.50 8.22
C PHE A 61 7.16 4.39 8.30
N THR A 62 7.75 4.03 7.17
CA THR A 62 9.18 4.17 6.90
C THR A 62 9.36 5.30 5.88
N LEU A 63 10.42 6.08 6.01
CA LEU A 63 10.82 7.09 5.02
C LEU A 63 11.77 6.44 4.01
N VAL A 64 11.34 6.37 2.75
CA VAL A 64 12.11 5.79 1.64
C VAL A 64 12.81 6.91 0.89
N SER A 65 14.12 6.79 0.67
CA SER A 65 14.92 7.81 -0.03
C SER A 65 14.66 7.79 -1.53
N MET A 66 14.22 8.91 -2.10
CA MET A 66 13.91 9.00 -3.53
C MET A 66 15.17 8.92 -4.40
N GLU A 67 16.25 9.57 -3.98
CA GLU A 67 17.53 9.56 -4.73
C GLU A 67 18.14 8.17 -4.72
N ALA A 68 18.20 7.54 -3.54
CA ALA A 68 18.72 6.18 -3.43
C ALA A 68 17.83 5.17 -4.16
N SER A 69 16.51 5.35 -4.16
CA SER A 69 15.60 4.55 -5.00
C SER A 69 15.95 4.65 -6.48
N LYS A 70 16.25 5.84 -7.04
CA LYS A 70 16.69 5.96 -8.44
C LYS A 70 17.95 5.16 -8.72
N GLU A 71 18.94 5.27 -7.84
CA GLU A 71 20.19 4.53 -7.96
C GLU A 71 19.94 3.02 -7.97
N VAL A 72 19.14 2.49 -7.03
CA VAL A 72 18.82 1.06 -6.95
C VAL A 72 18.04 0.59 -8.17
N THR A 73 17.11 1.39 -8.69
CA THR A 73 16.33 1.03 -9.88
C THR A 73 17.13 1.02 -11.17
N ALA A 74 18.30 1.68 -11.18
CA ALA A 74 19.22 1.70 -12.31
C ALA A 74 20.24 0.54 -12.29
N LEU A 75 20.28 -0.26 -11.22
CA LEU A 75 21.16 -1.43 -11.11
C LEU A 75 20.65 -2.54 -12.03
N GLU A 76 21.39 -2.83 -13.11
CA GLU A 76 21.05 -3.87 -14.08
C GLU A 76 21.01 -5.27 -13.44
N GLU A 77 21.72 -5.47 -12.33
CA GLU A 77 21.71 -6.73 -11.61
C GLU A 77 20.33 -7.01 -11.04
N LEU A 78 19.55 -6.00 -10.65
CA LEU A 78 18.27 -6.18 -9.96
C LEU A 78 17.09 -6.21 -10.94
N ASN A 79 16.34 -7.30 -10.91
CA ASN A 79 15.07 -7.35 -11.64
C ASN A 79 13.92 -6.76 -10.80
N THR A 80 12.79 -6.48 -11.44
CA THR A 80 11.61 -5.88 -10.80
C THR A 80 11.11 -6.69 -9.59
N LYS A 81 11.23 -8.02 -9.60
CA LYS A 81 10.81 -8.85 -8.47
C LYS A 81 11.72 -8.64 -7.25
N GLU A 82 13.02 -8.50 -7.47
CA GLU A 82 14.00 -8.21 -6.42
C GLU A 82 13.83 -6.78 -5.88
N LEU A 83 13.55 -5.79 -6.73
CA LEU A 83 13.17 -4.44 -6.28
C LEU A 83 11.95 -4.47 -5.36
N GLY A 84 10.97 -5.32 -5.67
CA GLY A 84 9.80 -5.54 -4.82
C GLY A 84 10.14 -6.18 -3.48
N TYR A 85 11.00 -7.18 -3.46
CA TYR A 85 11.50 -7.75 -2.21
C TYR A 85 12.20 -6.70 -1.36
N PHE A 86 13.04 -5.87 -1.96
CA PHE A 86 13.75 -4.83 -1.24
C PHE A 86 12.78 -3.82 -0.60
N LEU A 87 11.77 -3.34 -1.34
CA LEU A 87 10.77 -2.43 -0.79
C LEU A 87 9.94 -3.08 0.34
N ILE A 88 9.60 -4.37 0.23
CA ILE A 88 8.89 -5.08 1.32
C ILE A 88 9.74 -5.16 2.58
N LEU A 89 11.04 -5.43 2.49
CA LEU A 89 11.92 -5.47 3.66
C LEU A 89 11.95 -4.13 4.40
N GLN A 90 11.87 -3.00 3.69
CA GLN A 90 11.80 -1.67 4.29
C GLN A 90 10.53 -1.46 5.14
N SER A 91 9.51 -2.32 5.02
CA SER A 91 8.32 -2.29 5.89
C SER A 91 8.56 -2.99 7.24
N TYR A 92 9.64 -3.76 7.37
CA TYR A 92 10.00 -4.51 8.58
C TYR A 92 11.16 -3.87 9.36
N VAL A 93 11.63 -2.68 8.96
CA VAL A 93 12.71 -1.99 9.66
C VAL A 93 12.21 -1.34 10.96
N ASP A 94 13.03 -1.46 12.01
CA ASP A 94 12.87 -0.69 13.23
C ASP A 94 13.62 0.66 13.17
N TYR A 95 13.69 1.39 14.29
CA TYR A 95 14.36 2.69 14.36
C TYR A 95 15.89 2.62 14.19
N SER A 96 16.48 1.43 14.28
CA SER A 96 17.90 1.17 13.98
C SER A 96 18.11 0.57 12.59
N ASN A 97 17.06 0.52 11.78
CA ASN A 97 17.00 -0.17 10.49
C ASN A 97 17.25 -1.69 10.55
N MET A 98 17.07 -2.30 11.72
CA MET A 98 17.10 -3.75 11.90
C MET A 98 15.77 -4.37 11.45
N LEU A 99 15.82 -5.49 10.75
CA LEU A 99 14.63 -6.21 10.32
C LEU A 99 13.99 -6.96 11.50
N LYS A 100 12.75 -6.57 11.80
CA LYS A 100 11.93 -7.10 12.89
C LYS A 100 10.52 -7.42 12.40
N LYS A 101 9.94 -8.48 12.97
CA LYS A 101 8.58 -8.94 12.58
C LYS A 101 7.53 -7.86 12.80
N THR A 102 7.68 -7.12 13.89
CA THR A 102 6.86 -5.97 14.27
C THR A 102 7.78 -4.91 14.87
N SER A 103 7.30 -3.67 14.97
CA SER A 103 8.12 -2.54 15.45
C SER A 103 8.52 -2.64 16.92
N ASP A 104 7.69 -3.32 17.71
CA ASP A 104 7.82 -3.57 19.14
C ASP A 104 8.54 -4.90 19.45
N ALA A 105 8.89 -5.69 18.42
CA ALA A 105 9.63 -6.92 18.64
C ALA A 105 11.03 -6.60 19.22
N ASN A 106 11.46 -7.40 20.20
CA ASN A 106 12.78 -7.26 20.78
C ASN A 106 13.85 -8.05 19.99
N LEU A 107 13.43 -9.09 19.27
CA LEU A 107 14.33 -9.98 18.54
C LEU A 107 14.36 -9.65 17.04
N PRO A 108 15.50 -9.84 16.36
CA PRO A 108 15.58 -9.75 14.91
C PRO A 108 14.77 -10.86 14.25
N MET A 109 14.33 -10.64 13.01
CA MET A 109 13.70 -11.69 12.22
C MET A 109 14.68 -12.81 11.90
N THR A 110 14.23 -14.05 12.09
CA THR A 110 14.95 -15.24 11.63
C THR A 110 14.91 -15.36 10.10
N GLU A 111 15.81 -16.14 9.51
CA GLU A 111 15.77 -16.46 8.07
C GLU A 111 14.40 -16.99 7.61
N LYS A 112 13.79 -17.84 8.45
CA LYS A 112 12.46 -18.41 8.18
C LYS A 112 11.39 -17.33 8.13
N GLU A 113 11.41 -16.40 9.08
CA GLU A 113 10.46 -15.29 9.12
C GLU A 113 10.66 -14.33 7.96
N LEU A 114 11.91 -14.04 7.57
CA LEU A 114 12.22 -13.24 6.38
C LEU A 114 11.73 -13.94 5.11
N GLY A 115 11.96 -15.25 4.98
CA GLY A 115 11.43 -16.05 3.88
C GLY A 115 9.90 -15.99 3.81
N HIS A 116 9.22 -16.06 4.96
CA HIS A 116 7.76 -15.91 5.03
C HIS A 116 7.30 -14.50 4.63
N ALA A 117 7.94 -13.45 5.15
CA ALA A 117 7.63 -12.06 4.83
C ALA A 117 7.81 -11.76 3.34
N LEU A 118 8.80 -12.38 2.69
CA LEU A 118 9.05 -12.26 1.26
C LEU A 118 8.22 -13.22 0.40
N LYS A 119 7.39 -14.09 0.98
CA LYS A 119 6.72 -15.20 0.27
C LYS A 119 7.70 -16.11 -0.50
N ILE A 120 8.93 -16.28 -0.01
CA ILE A 120 9.95 -17.17 -0.59
C ILE A 120 10.02 -18.46 0.23
N LYS A 121 9.46 -19.55 -0.31
CA LYS A 121 9.50 -20.87 0.32
C LYS A 121 10.83 -21.62 0.11
N ASN A 122 11.48 -21.39 -1.02
CA ASN A 122 12.71 -22.10 -1.38
C ASN A 122 13.93 -21.45 -0.72
N LYS A 123 14.62 -22.19 0.15
CA LYS A 123 15.79 -21.70 0.90
C LYS A 123 16.92 -21.22 -0.01
N LYS A 124 17.25 -21.96 -1.08
CA LYS A 124 18.33 -21.58 -2.01
C LYS A 124 18.03 -20.26 -2.73
N HIS A 125 16.79 -20.06 -3.15
CA HIS A 125 16.35 -18.81 -3.75
C HIS A 125 16.37 -17.65 -2.74
N TYR A 126 15.92 -17.89 -1.50
CA TYR A 126 16.01 -16.91 -0.42
C TYR A 126 17.46 -16.47 -0.18
N SER A 127 18.38 -17.42 0.06
CA SER A 127 19.80 -17.12 0.31
C SER A 127 20.42 -16.39 -0.87
N LYS A 128 20.09 -16.75 -2.12
CA LYS A 128 20.56 -16.03 -3.31
C LYS A 128 20.14 -14.56 -3.30
N VAL A 129 18.87 -14.27 -3.00
CA VAL A 129 18.35 -12.88 -2.96
C VAL A 129 19.01 -12.08 -1.84
N ILE A 130 19.07 -12.63 -0.62
CA ILE A 130 19.64 -11.93 0.54
C ILE A 130 21.14 -11.70 0.36
N ASN A 131 21.90 -12.70 -0.07
CA ASN A 131 23.33 -12.55 -0.30
C ASN A 131 23.60 -11.49 -1.37
N LYS A 132 22.82 -11.49 -2.46
CA LYS A 132 22.91 -10.46 -3.49
C LYS A 132 22.68 -9.05 -2.92
N PHE A 133 21.67 -8.86 -2.07
CA PHE A 133 21.43 -7.56 -1.42
C PHE A 133 22.58 -7.14 -0.50
N ILE A 134 23.25 -8.09 0.15
CA ILE A 134 24.43 -7.81 0.97
C ILE A 134 25.63 -7.46 0.09
N GLU A 135 25.88 -8.24 -0.97
CA GLU A 135 27.00 -8.07 -1.90
C GLU A 135 26.99 -6.70 -2.59
N ILE A 136 25.81 -6.21 -3.01
CA ILE A 136 25.67 -4.89 -3.64
C ILE A 136 25.45 -3.75 -2.63
N GLY A 137 25.52 -4.05 -1.33
CA GLY A 137 25.47 -3.04 -0.26
C GLY A 137 24.09 -2.44 0.03
N LEU A 138 22.99 -3.11 -0.32
CA LEU A 138 21.64 -2.71 0.13
C LEU A 138 21.39 -3.04 1.59
N MET A 139 22.03 -4.11 2.06
CA MET A 139 21.83 -4.67 3.39
C MET A 139 23.17 -5.07 4.01
N ASN A 140 23.17 -5.21 5.33
CA ASN A 140 24.28 -5.82 6.05
C ASN A 140 23.77 -6.82 7.09
N GLN A 141 24.65 -7.73 7.49
CA GLN A 141 24.38 -8.78 8.46
C GLN A 141 25.35 -8.66 9.63
N LYS A 142 24.84 -8.68 10.86
CA LYS A 142 25.64 -8.54 12.10
C LYS A 142 25.10 -9.47 13.19
N SER A 143 25.96 -9.85 14.14
CA SER A 143 25.50 -10.49 15.38
C SER A 143 25.03 -9.41 16.36
N VAL A 144 23.88 -9.63 17.00
CA VAL A 144 23.33 -8.75 18.05
C VAL A 144 23.02 -9.55 19.30
N THR A 145 23.34 -9.00 20.46
CA THR A 145 23.09 -9.66 21.75
C THR A 145 21.78 -9.18 22.34
N HIS A 146 20.83 -10.10 22.53
CA HIS A 146 19.58 -9.84 23.25
C HIS A 146 19.37 -10.90 24.33
N TYR A 147 19.00 -10.49 25.54
CA TYR A 147 18.79 -11.41 26.67
C TYR A 147 19.97 -12.36 26.92
N GLY A 148 21.21 -11.87 26.75
CA GLY A 148 22.43 -12.67 26.93
C GLY A 148 22.69 -13.73 25.85
N LYS A 149 21.94 -13.71 24.74
CA LYS A 149 22.14 -14.61 23.59
C LYS A 149 22.45 -13.81 22.33
N GLU A 150 23.33 -14.35 21.51
CA GLU A 150 23.64 -13.80 20.19
C GLU A 150 22.61 -14.25 19.15
N TYR A 151 22.19 -13.30 18.33
CA TYR A 151 21.28 -13.51 17.20
C TYR A 151 21.89 -12.89 15.95
N GLN A 152 21.75 -13.60 14.83
CA GLN A 152 22.05 -13.01 13.54
C GLN A 152 20.93 -12.05 13.14
N ALA A 153 21.30 -10.80 12.84
CA ALA A 153 20.37 -9.76 12.44
C ALA A 153 20.75 -9.19 11.07
N PHE A 154 19.73 -8.79 10.32
CA PHE A 154 19.86 -8.12 9.05
C PHE A 154 19.41 -6.67 9.19
N PHE A 155 20.14 -5.77 8.54
CA PHE A 155 19.87 -4.34 8.55
C PHE A 155 19.79 -3.84 7.11
N ILE A 156 18.87 -2.90 6.85
CA ILE A 156 18.89 -2.13 5.60
C ILE A 156 19.80 -0.93 5.80
N ASP A 157 20.59 -0.58 4.79
CA ASP A 157 21.44 0.59 4.88
C ASP A 157 20.62 1.89 5.02
N ASN A 158 21.05 2.78 5.91
CA ASN A 158 20.38 4.05 6.22
C ASN A 158 20.23 4.96 4.99
N LYS A 159 21.04 4.76 3.94
CA LYS A 159 20.94 5.44 2.66
C LYS A 159 19.57 5.24 2.00
N TYR A 160 18.98 4.05 2.12
CA TYR A 160 17.78 3.68 1.36
C TYR A 160 16.49 3.96 2.10
N CYS A 161 16.47 3.73 3.42
CA CYS A 161 15.30 4.01 4.23
C CYS A 161 15.66 4.36 5.67
N LEU A 162 14.74 4.99 6.38
CA LEU A 162 14.86 5.22 7.82
C LEU A 162 13.48 5.29 8.49
N ARG A 163 13.45 5.01 9.80
CA ARG A 163 12.30 5.29 10.66
C ARG A 163 12.48 6.57 11.46
N GLY A 164 11.36 7.22 11.77
CA GLY A 164 11.35 8.47 12.54
C GLY A 164 11.18 9.69 11.64
N SER A 165 12.00 10.73 11.87
CA SER A 165 11.91 12.00 11.18
C SER A 165 13.21 12.32 10.43
N THR A 166 13.07 13.14 9.38
CA THR A 166 14.20 13.69 8.64
C THR A 166 13.87 15.12 8.23
N LYS A 167 14.90 15.95 8.05
CA LYS A 167 14.76 17.29 7.49
C LYS A 167 14.70 17.28 5.96
N SER A 168 15.05 16.16 5.33
CA SER A 168 15.01 16.03 3.88
C SER A 168 13.57 15.93 3.36
N ASP A 169 13.29 16.68 2.30
CA ASP A 169 12.04 16.59 1.53
C ASP A 169 12.11 15.56 0.39
N LYS A 170 13.26 14.89 0.23
CA LYS A 170 13.55 13.90 -0.83
C LYS A 170 13.23 12.47 -0.40
N VAL A 171 12.20 12.32 0.42
CA VAL A 171 11.75 11.04 0.96
C VAL A 171 10.27 10.85 0.72
N VAL A 172 9.85 9.60 0.59
CA VAL A 172 8.44 9.20 0.53
C VAL A 172 8.12 8.40 1.78
N LYS A 173 7.05 8.78 2.49
CA LYS A 173 6.47 7.98 3.56
C LYS A 173 5.82 6.76 2.94
N MET A 174 6.26 5.58 3.34
CA MET A 174 5.65 4.31 3.02
C MET A 174 4.92 3.79 4.25
N PHE A 175 3.59 3.70 4.18
CA PHE A 175 2.80 3.20 5.29
C PHE A 175 2.91 1.69 5.41
N ILE A 176 3.50 1.24 6.51
CA ILE A 176 3.95 -0.14 6.72
C ILE A 176 2.79 -1.13 6.61
N GLY A 177 1.72 -0.89 7.39
CA GLY A 177 0.55 -1.76 7.38
C GLY A 177 -0.14 -1.81 6.02
N SER A 178 -0.17 -0.68 5.29
CA SER A 178 -0.80 -0.62 3.97
C SER A 178 -0.01 -1.37 2.90
N LEU A 179 1.33 -1.28 2.93
CA LEU A 179 2.17 -2.06 2.02
C LEU A 179 2.13 -3.55 2.34
N GLN A 180 2.20 -3.93 3.61
CA GLN A 180 2.12 -5.33 4.04
C GLN A 180 0.75 -5.94 3.71
N GLU A 181 -0.33 -5.19 3.91
CA GLU A 181 -1.68 -5.61 3.51
C GLU A 181 -1.77 -5.80 1.99
N LEU A 182 -1.30 -4.82 1.21
CA LEU A 182 -1.27 -4.93 -0.25
C LEU A 182 -0.53 -6.21 -0.68
N TYR A 183 0.69 -6.41 -0.16
CA TYR A 183 1.50 -7.55 -0.50
C TYR A 183 0.95 -8.87 0.01
N SER A 184 0.13 -8.86 1.07
CA SER A 184 -0.51 -10.07 1.61
C SER A 184 -1.53 -10.68 0.65
N GLN A 185 -2.16 -9.87 -0.21
CA GLN A 185 -3.14 -10.31 -1.20
C GLN A 185 -2.55 -11.40 -2.12
N GLU A 186 -3.37 -12.38 -2.51
CA GLU A 186 -2.91 -13.55 -3.26
C GLU A 186 -2.48 -13.23 -4.69
N ASP A 187 -3.13 -12.25 -5.32
CA ASP A 187 -2.89 -11.82 -6.68
C ASP A 187 -1.70 -10.86 -6.82
N ILE A 188 -1.24 -10.29 -5.69
CA ILE A 188 -0.10 -9.37 -5.64
C ILE A 188 1.21 -10.15 -5.57
N LYS A 189 2.05 -9.94 -6.57
CA LYS A 189 3.36 -10.54 -6.75
C LYS A 189 4.46 -9.56 -6.34
N PRO A 190 5.69 -10.03 -6.04
CA PRO A 190 6.77 -9.11 -5.69
C PRO A 190 7.10 -8.13 -6.82
N ALA A 191 7.01 -8.54 -8.08
CA ALA A 191 7.20 -7.64 -9.22
C ALA A 191 6.18 -6.47 -9.24
N ASP A 192 4.97 -6.69 -8.73
CA ASP A 192 3.95 -5.64 -8.66
C ASP A 192 4.36 -4.59 -7.61
N ILE A 193 5.01 -5.02 -6.52
CA ILE A 193 5.61 -4.11 -5.53
C ILE A 193 6.87 -3.42 -6.08
N GLY A 194 7.68 -4.12 -6.88
CA GLY A 194 8.82 -3.52 -7.56
C GLY A 194 8.42 -2.42 -8.53
N PHE A 195 7.29 -2.57 -9.21
CA PHE A 195 6.70 -1.49 -10.01
C PHE A 195 6.41 -0.24 -9.18
N LEU A 196 5.87 -0.39 -7.97
CA LEU A 196 5.67 0.74 -7.05
C LEU A 196 7.00 1.39 -6.68
N PHE A 197 8.03 0.58 -6.36
CA PHE A 197 9.37 1.07 -5.99
C PHE A 197 9.99 1.95 -7.09
N MET A 198 9.87 1.53 -8.35
CA MET A 198 10.39 2.28 -9.50
C MET A 198 9.74 3.66 -9.67
N LEU A 199 8.51 3.84 -9.18
CA LEU A 199 7.76 5.09 -9.34
C LEU A 199 7.90 6.07 -8.16
N LEU A 200 8.37 5.60 -6.99
CA LEU A 200 8.56 6.46 -5.81
C LEU A 200 9.39 7.72 -6.11
N PRO A 201 10.48 7.66 -6.89
CA PRO A 201 11.29 8.84 -7.16
C PRO A 201 10.61 9.92 -8.00
N TYR A 202 9.42 9.66 -8.54
CA TYR A 202 8.68 10.56 -9.42
C TYR A 202 7.46 11.17 -8.72
N MET A 203 7.30 10.97 -7.42
CA MET A 203 6.17 11.51 -6.64
C MET A 203 6.37 12.99 -6.29
N HIS A 204 5.42 13.84 -6.69
CA HIS A 204 5.38 15.26 -6.33
C HIS A 204 5.07 15.49 -4.82
N PHE A 205 5.68 16.52 -4.22
CA PHE A 205 5.76 16.69 -2.76
C PHE A 205 4.43 16.89 -2.02
N GLN A 206 3.39 17.44 -2.66
CA GLN A 206 2.12 17.72 -1.99
C GLN A 206 0.93 17.01 -2.63
N THR A 207 1.02 16.81 -3.94
CA THR A 207 -0.13 16.34 -4.70
C THR A 207 -0.07 14.84 -4.94
N ASN A 208 1.03 14.17 -4.60
CA ASN A 208 1.26 12.73 -4.85
C ASN A 208 1.15 12.33 -6.35
N HIS A 209 1.14 13.31 -7.25
CA HIS A 209 1.12 13.05 -8.68
C HIS A 209 2.48 12.51 -9.14
N LEU A 210 2.46 11.64 -10.13
CA LEU A 210 3.65 11.18 -10.83
C LEU A 210 4.06 12.25 -11.83
N VAL A 211 5.25 12.82 -11.65
CA VAL A 211 5.79 13.95 -12.41
C VAL A 211 7.24 13.71 -12.81
N LYS A 212 7.68 14.32 -13.91
CA LYS A 212 9.08 14.25 -14.39
C LYS A 212 10.05 14.90 -13.42
N HIS A 213 9.64 16.03 -12.84
CA HIS A 213 10.43 16.84 -11.92
C HIS A 213 9.79 16.81 -10.51
N PRO A 214 10.05 15.77 -9.70
CA PRO A 214 9.39 15.59 -8.40
C PRO A 214 9.70 16.73 -7.42
N TYR A 215 10.83 17.41 -7.57
CA TYR A 215 11.28 18.48 -6.67
C TYR A 215 10.78 19.87 -7.06
N GLU A 216 10.07 20.00 -8.19
CA GLU A 216 9.33 21.22 -8.50
C GLU A 216 8.29 21.48 -7.40
N ARG A 217 8.23 22.71 -6.89
CA ARG A 217 7.32 23.13 -5.82
C ARG A 217 6.08 23.81 -6.37
N ASP A 218 6.23 24.49 -7.49
CA ASP A 218 5.13 25.11 -8.22
C ASP A 218 4.44 24.05 -9.08
N PHE A 219 3.33 23.53 -8.58
CA PHE A 219 2.59 22.48 -9.28
C PHE A 219 2.10 22.91 -10.67
N ALA A 220 1.93 24.21 -10.94
CA ALA A 220 1.54 24.70 -12.27
C ALA A 220 2.66 24.49 -13.32
N LYS A 221 3.91 24.34 -12.87
CA LYS A 221 5.08 24.03 -13.70
C LYS A 221 5.43 22.54 -13.73
N ALA A 222 4.75 21.73 -12.90
CA ALA A 222 5.05 20.32 -12.81
C ALA A 222 4.55 19.58 -14.07
N GLU A 223 5.47 18.87 -14.73
CA GLU A 223 5.15 18.03 -15.88
C GLU A 223 4.72 16.64 -15.43
N ALA A 224 3.47 16.28 -15.68
CA ALA A 224 2.93 14.95 -15.37
C ALA A 224 3.61 13.85 -16.21
N LEU A 225 3.83 12.69 -15.59
CA LEU A 225 4.21 11.47 -16.32
C LEU A 225 2.99 10.92 -17.07
N SER A 226 3.16 10.71 -18.37
CA SER A 226 2.25 9.94 -19.21
C SER A 226 2.47 8.43 -19.03
N GLN A 227 1.57 7.62 -19.59
CA GLN A 227 1.75 6.18 -19.61
C GLN A 227 3.02 5.78 -20.39
N LYS A 228 3.39 6.55 -21.43
CA LYS A 228 4.61 6.31 -22.20
C LYS A 228 5.86 6.56 -21.36
N ASP A 229 5.88 7.64 -20.58
CA ASP A 229 7.01 7.92 -19.69
C ASP A 229 7.14 6.80 -18.63
N ILE A 230 6.03 6.27 -18.11
CA ILE A 230 6.06 5.15 -17.15
C ILE A 230 6.63 3.87 -17.79
N ILE A 231 6.28 3.57 -19.05
CA ILE A 231 6.84 2.43 -19.79
C ILE A 231 8.35 2.62 -19.93
N GLU A 232 8.82 3.80 -20.32
CA GLU A 232 10.24 4.11 -20.48
C GLU A 232 10.99 3.99 -19.15
N ILE A 233 10.46 4.59 -18.07
CA ILE A 233 11.05 4.53 -16.72
C ILE A 233 11.18 3.10 -16.22
N THR A 234 10.18 2.26 -16.49
CA THR A 234 10.12 0.90 -15.91
C THR A 234 10.70 -0.18 -16.83
N GLY A 235 10.92 0.13 -18.11
CA GLY A 235 11.31 -0.85 -19.13
C GLY A 235 10.26 -1.93 -19.39
N LEU A 236 9.03 -1.76 -18.90
CA LEU A 236 7.95 -2.75 -19.02
C LEU A 236 7.09 -2.47 -20.25
N ASP A 237 6.49 -3.53 -20.79
CA ASP A 237 5.52 -3.37 -21.87
C ASP A 237 4.22 -2.69 -21.43
N GLU A 238 3.51 -2.14 -22.41
CA GLU A 238 2.27 -1.39 -22.20
C GLU A 238 1.19 -2.20 -21.45
N LYS A 239 1.09 -3.50 -21.73
CA LYS A 239 0.07 -4.37 -21.13
C LYS A 239 0.35 -4.56 -19.64
N ASN A 240 1.60 -4.77 -19.26
CA ASN A 240 2.02 -4.90 -17.88
C ASN A 240 1.85 -3.58 -17.11
N VAL A 241 2.25 -2.45 -17.69
CA VAL A 241 2.03 -1.12 -17.07
C VAL A 241 0.54 -0.86 -16.83
N LYS A 242 -0.32 -1.09 -17.83
CA LYS A 242 -1.79 -0.94 -17.68
C LYS A 242 -2.37 -1.86 -16.61
N LYS A 243 -1.83 -3.07 -16.46
CA LYS A 243 -2.25 -4.00 -15.41
C LYS A 243 -1.87 -3.45 -14.03
N TYR A 244 -0.63 -3.00 -13.86
CA TYR A 244 -0.14 -2.49 -12.58
C TYR A 244 -0.81 -1.20 -12.14
N LEU A 245 -1.15 -0.32 -13.08
CA LEU A 245 -1.92 0.90 -12.81
C LEU A 245 -3.36 0.63 -12.33
N LYS A 246 -3.87 -0.61 -12.46
CA LYS A 246 -5.20 -1.03 -11.97
C LYS A 246 -5.16 -1.76 -10.62
N MET A 247 -4.00 -1.82 -9.99
CA MET A 247 -3.80 -2.46 -8.69
C MET A 247 -4.72 -1.84 -7.62
N LYS A 248 -5.20 -2.67 -6.68
CA LYS A 248 -6.10 -2.25 -5.61
C LYS A 248 -5.56 -2.61 -4.22
N LEU A 249 -5.78 -1.71 -3.28
CA LEU A 249 -5.60 -1.89 -1.85
C LEU A 249 -6.96 -1.78 -1.18
N SER A 250 -7.47 -2.90 -0.64
CA SER A 250 -8.76 -2.96 0.06
C SER A 250 -9.90 -2.39 -0.80
N GLY A 251 -9.99 -2.85 -2.04
CA GLY A 251 -11.01 -2.40 -3.00
C GLY A 251 -10.79 -1.01 -3.61
N VAL A 252 -9.86 -0.21 -3.07
CA VAL A 252 -9.52 1.14 -3.54
C VAL A 252 -8.31 1.07 -4.47
N ASN A 253 -8.29 1.85 -5.56
CA ASN A 253 -7.15 1.85 -6.48
C ASN A 253 -5.87 2.38 -5.79
N VAL A 254 -4.73 1.73 -6.08
CA VAL A 254 -3.40 2.22 -5.67
C VAL A 254 -2.99 3.43 -6.51
N PHE A 255 -3.47 3.50 -7.76
CA PHE A 255 -3.27 4.64 -8.64
C PHE A 255 -4.60 5.29 -9.01
N GLY A 256 -4.68 6.61 -8.85
CA GLY A 256 -5.74 7.45 -9.41
C GLY A 256 -5.37 7.82 -10.83
N THR A 257 -6.30 7.67 -11.76
CA THR A 257 -6.11 8.10 -13.16
C THR A 257 -7.07 9.25 -13.44
N PHE A 258 -6.52 10.41 -13.78
CA PHE A 258 -7.26 11.62 -14.07
C PHE A 258 -7.07 11.97 -15.55
N ARG A 259 -8.12 12.48 -16.20
CA ARG A 259 -8.01 12.99 -17.57
C ARG A 259 -7.68 14.48 -17.54
N ALA A 260 -6.59 14.86 -18.18
CA ALA A 260 -6.22 16.24 -18.47
C ALA A 260 -6.24 16.42 -19.99
N GLY A 261 -7.38 16.86 -20.53
CA GLY A 261 -7.61 16.87 -21.98
C GLY A 261 -7.53 15.45 -22.57
N ARG A 262 -6.60 15.24 -23.51
CA ARG A 262 -6.36 13.93 -24.14
C ARG A 262 -5.39 13.03 -23.35
N ASN A 263 -4.74 13.57 -22.33
CA ASN A 263 -3.70 12.86 -21.59
C ASN A 263 -4.26 12.29 -20.28
N SER A 264 -3.69 11.18 -19.85
CA SER A 264 -3.91 10.62 -18.51
C SER A 264 -2.79 11.06 -17.58
N VAL A 265 -3.18 11.51 -16.38
CA VAL A 265 -2.28 11.87 -15.30
C VAL A 265 -2.51 10.91 -14.16
N TYR A 266 -1.42 10.47 -13.53
CA TYR A 266 -1.45 9.44 -12.50
C TYR A 266 -1.08 10.02 -11.13
N LYS A 267 -1.82 9.59 -10.10
CA LYS A 267 -1.56 9.93 -8.70
C LYS A 267 -1.43 8.67 -7.88
N VAL A 268 -0.46 8.64 -6.96
CA VAL A 268 -0.28 7.52 -6.05
C VAL A 268 -1.16 7.70 -4.82
N ASN A 269 -1.84 6.63 -4.40
CA ASN A 269 -2.73 6.64 -3.27
C ASN A 269 -1.99 7.06 -1.97
N PRO A 270 -2.40 8.18 -1.33
CA PRO A 270 -1.72 8.72 -0.16
C PRO A 270 -1.84 7.85 1.10
N SER A 271 -2.70 6.83 1.10
CA SER A 271 -2.77 5.86 2.20
C SER A 271 -1.72 4.75 2.07
N LEU A 272 -1.07 4.61 0.92
CA LEU A 272 0.03 3.66 0.71
C LEU A 272 1.39 4.36 0.72
N PHE A 273 1.54 5.38 -0.12
CA PHE A 273 2.74 6.21 -0.18
C PHE A 273 2.36 7.67 -0.13
N PHE A 274 3.08 8.47 0.63
CA PHE A 274 2.81 9.90 0.73
C PHE A 274 4.10 10.69 0.79
N ARG A 275 4.13 11.80 0.06
CA ARG A 275 5.18 12.80 0.19
C ARG A 275 4.57 14.05 0.81
N GLY A 276 5.29 14.68 1.75
CA GLY A 276 4.81 15.84 2.49
C GLY A 276 4.78 15.61 4.00
N VAL A 277 4.17 16.55 4.72
CA VAL A 277 4.05 16.51 6.19
C VAL A 277 2.96 15.52 6.61
N GLU A 278 1.74 15.67 6.10
CA GLU A 278 0.63 14.74 6.36
C GLU A 278 -0.34 14.74 5.18
N PRO A 279 -0.92 13.58 4.80
CA PRO A 279 -1.90 13.52 3.72
C PRO A 279 -3.23 14.17 4.13
N ASP A 280 -3.55 15.30 3.50
CA ASP A 280 -4.86 15.96 3.60
C ASP A 280 -6.00 14.99 3.22
N GLU A 281 -7.13 15.08 3.94
CA GLU A 281 -8.36 14.34 3.63
C GLU A 281 -8.79 14.53 2.18
N LYS A 282 -8.59 15.72 1.60
CA LYS A 282 -8.89 15.98 0.18
C LYS A 282 -8.10 15.06 -0.76
N LEU A 283 -6.81 14.82 -0.47
CA LEU A 283 -5.99 13.91 -1.27
C LEU A 283 -6.48 12.47 -1.17
N LYS A 284 -6.99 12.06 0.00
CA LYS A 284 -7.60 10.74 0.21
C LYS A 284 -8.99 10.64 -0.44
N ALA A 285 -9.73 11.75 -0.52
CA ALA A 285 -11.06 11.82 -1.12
C ALA A 285 -11.04 11.43 -2.60
N ASP A 286 -10.00 11.85 -3.34
CA ASP A 286 -9.81 11.48 -4.76
C ASP A 286 -9.85 9.97 -5.04
N PHE A 287 -9.56 9.14 -4.03
CA PHE A 287 -9.54 7.68 -4.13
C PHE A 287 -10.79 7.02 -3.52
N THR A 288 -11.54 7.74 -2.69
CA THR A 288 -12.64 7.18 -1.89
C THR A 288 -14.01 7.70 -2.28
N LEU A 289 -14.07 8.78 -3.06
CA LEU A 289 -15.30 9.26 -3.67
C LEU A 289 -15.76 8.25 -4.72
N THR A 290 -16.71 7.41 -4.33
CA THR A 290 -17.36 6.45 -5.22
C THR A 290 -18.69 7.02 -5.67
N GLY A 291 -18.75 7.49 -6.92
CA GLY A 291 -19.97 7.88 -7.63
C GLY A 291 -20.04 9.37 -7.99
N GLN A 292 -20.11 9.67 -9.29
CA GLN A 292 -21.04 10.70 -9.72
C GLN A 292 -22.41 10.01 -9.79
N SER A 293 -23.43 10.66 -9.23
CA SER A 293 -24.82 10.37 -9.64
C SER A 293 -24.86 10.54 -11.15
N LEU A 294 -25.11 9.46 -11.89
CA LEU A 294 -25.59 9.56 -13.26
C LEU A 294 -27.00 10.15 -13.24
#